data_AF-A0A2N3CQN4-F1
#
_entry.id   AF-A0A2N3CQN4-F1
#
_cell.length_a   1.000
_cell.length_b   1.000
_cell.length_c   1.000
_cell.angle_alpha   90.00
_cell.angle_beta   90.00
_cell.angle_gamma   90.00
#
_symmetry.space_group_name_H-M   'P 1'
#
loop_
_entity.id
_entity.type
_entity.pdbx_description
1 polymer ?
#
loop_
_entity_poly.entity_id
_entity_poly.type
_entity_poly.pdbx_seq_one_letter_code
_entity_poly.pdbx_strand_id
1 'polypeptide(L)'
;IDPLRSAPVSFDGGSSSRAFSISTLSDADLSEARIWLTLLYCFALAVYYAAFFWGPRFRVPRIAFRRPSNQQVKWIAAAGLIILVCSAFIVSQGGLAAQIAIMRGGRSAAFSGLGQFLVLAGLGVMVMLSWLAFDRSALRNPLFWGMLMVALVNTVVVSGARSALIYPLVMFMMIWWMQTGRARIGVAAIAAVVSLFFFGLAGIIRQDYGATDVDWSILDPTRAAEWIEAAREEAEWRGNEESDLAAFAGVDDAGLLMGRTYLGAAAFWIPRAIWPDKPRSADSYNMYVNFVGREIGDEFEVRIWGIPVGAEVEAFWNFHLPGVVLIFFFLGAFHRWLANL
;
A
#
# COMPACT_ATOMS: atom_id res chain seq x y z
N ILE A 1 19.05 -30.60 8.84
CA ILE A 1 20.11 -29.86 8.12
C ILE A 1 19.55 -28.46 7.97
N ASP A 2 20.17 -27.51 8.66
CA ASP A 2 19.73 -26.14 8.89
C ASP A 2 20.40 -25.22 7.86
N PRO A 3 19.66 -24.59 6.92
CA PRO A 3 20.21 -23.61 5.98
C PRO A 3 19.72 -22.17 6.27
N LEU A 4 19.06 -21.91 7.41
CA LEU A 4 18.47 -20.58 7.71
C LEU A 4 19.13 -19.85 8.88
N ARG A 5 20.37 -20.22 9.21
CA ARG A 5 21.34 -19.29 9.78
C ARG A 5 22.14 -18.61 8.66
N SER A 6 21.45 -17.87 7.78
CA SER A 6 22.11 -16.68 7.23
C SER A 6 22.45 -15.83 8.45
N ALA A 7 23.72 -15.50 8.64
CA ALA A 7 24.17 -14.65 9.73
C ALA A 7 23.19 -13.48 9.89
N PRO A 8 22.76 -13.10 11.11
CA PRO A 8 22.07 -11.84 11.29
C PRO A 8 22.96 -10.80 10.63
N VAL A 9 22.49 -10.18 9.55
CA VAL A 9 23.22 -9.11 8.90
C VAL A 9 23.37 -8.05 9.98
N SER A 10 24.55 -7.97 10.60
CA SER A 10 24.83 -7.04 11.67
C SER A 10 25.26 -5.74 11.01
N PHE A 11 24.36 -4.77 11.04
CA PHE A 11 24.55 -3.48 10.40
C PHE A 11 25.32 -2.56 11.35
N ASP A 12 26.57 -2.24 11.02
CA ASP A 12 27.39 -1.29 11.78
C ASP A 12 27.04 0.16 11.38
N GLY A 13 26.20 0.79 12.21
CA GLY A 13 26.27 2.15 12.75
C GLY A 13 26.49 3.41 11.90
N GLY A 14 26.76 3.35 10.59
CA GLY A 14 27.08 4.56 9.79
C GLY A 14 25.92 5.13 8.97
N SER A 15 25.02 4.27 8.49
CA SER A 15 23.88 4.62 7.63
C SER A 15 22.56 4.40 8.39
N SER A 16 21.64 5.35 8.34
CA SER A 16 20.29 5.20 8.92
C SER A 16 19.45 4.15 8.18
N SER A 17 19.86 3.74 6.98
CA SER A 17 19.21 2.72 6.16
C SER A 17 19.96 1.38 6.22
N ARG A 18 19.21 0.27 6.30
CA ARG A 18 19.74 -1.10 6.24
C ARG A 18 19.94 -1.62 4.81
N ALA A 19 19.84 -0.75 3.81
CA ALA A 19 19.95 -1.13 2.41
C ALA A 19 21.40 -1.50 2.06
N PHE A 20 21.61 -2.72 1.54
CA PHE A 20 22.88 -3.17 1.00
C PHE A 20 23.46 -2.18 -0.03
N SER A 21 22.62 -1.74 -0.97
CA SER A 21 22.95 -0.77 -2.03
C SER A 21 23.46 0.58 -1.52
N ILE A 22 23.05 1.00 -0.31
CA ILE A 22 23.48 2.26 0.29
C ILE A 22 24.70 2.06 1.19
N SER A 23 24.78 0.90 1.85
CA SER A 23 25.83 0.60 2.84
C SER A 23 27.26 0.57 2.27
N THR A 24 27.40 0.47 0.95
CA THR A 24 28.67 0.46 0.23
C THR A 24 29.12 1.85 -0.22
N LEU A 25 28.25 2.86 -0.15
CA LEU A 25 28.53 4.22 -0.63
C LEU A 25 29.32 5.03 0.41
N SER A 26 30.21 5.91 -0.06
CA SER A 26 30.82 6.91 0.82
C SER A 26 29.82 8.01 1.19
N ASP A 27 30.07 8.79 2.24
CA ASP A 27 29.20 9.92 2.63
C ASP A 27 29.03 10.95 1.50
N ALA A 28 30.06 11.12 0.67
CA ALA A 28 30.03 11.99 -0.51
C ALA A 28 29.09 11.42 -1.58
N ASP A 29 29.24 10.15 -1.92
CA ASP A 29 28.40 9.46 -2.91
C ASP A 29 26.94 9.39 -2.44
N LEU A 30 26.72 9.18 -1.13
CA LEU A 30 25.38 9.18 -0.52
C LEU A 30 24.71 10.55 -0.66
N SER A 31 25.46 11.62 -0.39
CA SER A 31 24.97 12.99 -0.52
C SER A 31 24.66 13.33 -1.98
N GLU A 32 25.53 12.90 -2.91
CA GLU A 32 25.31 13.05 -4.34
C GLU A 32 24.06 12.28 -4.79
N ALA A 33 23.88 11.02 -4.38
CA ALA A 33 22.72 10.21 -4.71
C ALA A 33 21.40 10.86 -4.22
N ARG A 34 21.39 11.45 -3.01
CA ARG A 34 20.23 12.19 -2.50
C ARG A 34 19.90 13.43 -3.34
N ILE A 35 20.92 14.15 -3.81
CA ILE A 35 20.75 15.31 -4.70
C ILE A 35 20.14 14.84 -6.02
N TRP A 36 20.69 13.79 -6.64
CA TRP A 36 20.17 13.25 -7.90
C TRP A 36 18.75 12.69 -7.77
N LEU A 37 18.44 12.01 -6.67
CA LEU A 37 17.09 11.54 -6.37
C LEU A 37 16.11 12.72 -6.25
N THR A 38 16.51 13.79 -5.56
CA THR A 38 15.69 15.00 -5.45
C THR A 38 15.45 15.64 -6.81
N LEU A 39 16.50 15.72 -7.66
CA LEU A 39 16.39 16.21 -9.03
C LEU A 39 15.47 15.33 -9.88
N LEU A 40 15.52 14.00 -9.70
CA LEU A 40 14.61 13.06 -10.35
C LEU A 40 13.16 13.34 -9.99
N TYR A 41 12.86 13.60 -8.71
CA TYR A 41 11.51 13.97 -8.27
C TYR A 41 11.06 15.29 -8.87
N CYS A 42 11.91 16.32 -8.85
CA CYS A 42 11.60 17.61 -9.49
C CYS A 42 11.33 17.43 -11.00
N PHE A 43 12.13 16.60 -11.67
CA PHE A 43 11.98 16.29 -13.08
C PHE A 43 10.68 15.56 -13.38
N ALA A 44 10.35 14.50 -12.62
CA ALA A 44 9.10 13.76 -12.74
C ALA A 44 7.88 14.67 -12.56
N LEU A 45 7.93 15.55 -11.56
CA LEU A 45 6.88 16.54 -11.29
C LEU A 45 6.73 17.56 -12.44
N ALA A 46 7.86 18.04 -12.98
CA ALA A 46 7.85 18.94 -14.13
C ALA A 46 7.23 18.29 -15.38
N VAL A 47 7.60 17.03 -15.68
CA VAL A 47 7.00 16.25 -16.78
C VAL A 47 5.51 16.07 -16.56
N TYR A 48 5.11 15.67 -15.34
CA TYR A 48 3.71 15.48 -14.98
C TYR A 48 2.88 16.75 -15.22
N TYR A 49 3.34 17.90 -14.70
CA TYR A 49 2.63 19.16 -14.91
C TYR A 49 2.64 19.59 -16.38
N ALA A 50 3.76 19.37 -17.08
CA ALA A 50 3.84 19.66 -18.50
C ALA A 50 2.79 18.87 -19.29
N ALA A 51 2.63 17.59 -19.00
CA ALA A 51 1.61 16.76 -19.63
C ALA A 51 0.18 17.13 -19.20
N PHE A 52 -0.02 17.51 -17.93
CA PHE A 52 -1.33 17.96 -17.46
C PHE A 52 -1.79 19.26 -18.15
N PHE A 53 -0.90 20.25 -18.28
CA PHE A 53 -1.26 21.55 -18.85
C PHE A 53 -1.17 21.60 -20.38
N TRP A 54 -0.12 20.99 -20.96
CA TRP A 54 0.20 21.05 -22.40
C TRP A 54 0.03 19.73 -23.14
N GLY A 55 -0.19 18.61 -22.44
CA GLY A 55 -0.42 17.31 -23.08
C GLY A 55 -1.75 17.22 -23.85
N PRO A 56 -1.98 16.11 -24.57
CA PRO A 56 -3.14 15.96 -25.45
C PRO A 56 -4.47 16.11 -24.69
N ARG A 57 -5.42 16.82 -25.28
CA ARG A 57 -6.80 16.93 -24.79
C ARG A 57 -7.63 15.81 -25.41
N PHE A 58 -7.67 14.67 -24.74
CA PHE A 58 -8.56 13.58 -25.16
C PHE A 58 -10.01 14.02 -25.02
N ARG A 59 -10.84 13.68 -26.02
CA ARG A 59 -12.28 13.95 -25.95
C ARG A 59 -12.85 13.12 -24.82
N VAL A 60 -13.41 13.82 -23.83
CA VAL A 60 -14.11 13.19 -22.73
C VAL A 60 -15.42 12.60 -23.28
N PRO A 61 -15.62 11.27 -23.20
CA PRO A 61 -16.89 10.70 -23.60
C PRO A 61 -17.98 11.22 -22.66
N ARG A 62 -19.07 11.75 -23.21
CA ARG A 62 -20.25 12.10 -22.41
C ARG A 62 -20.94 10.81 -21.98
N ILE A 63 -20.50 10.25 -20.85
CA ILE A 63 -21.13 9.06 -20.29
C ILE A 63 -22.39 9.50 -19.54
N ALA A 64 -23.55 9.29 -20.16
CA ALA A 64 -24.84 9.54 -19.51
C ALA A 64 -25.16 8.40 -18.53
N PHE A 65 -24.76 8.55 -17.27
CA PHE A 65 -25.17 7.62 -16.22
C PHE A 65 -26.63 7.90 -15.84
N ARG A 66 -27.54 6.97 -16.20
CA ARG A 66 -28.88 6.96 -15.59
C ARG A 66 -28.72 6.70 -14.11
N ARG A 67 -29.42 7.46 -13.27
CA ARG A 67 -29.48 7.17 -11.83
C ARG A 67 -29.98 5.74 -11.65
N PRO A 68 -29.17 4.83 -11.07
CA PRO A 68 -29.63 3.48 -10.88
C PRO A 68 -30.85 3.48 -9.95
N SER A 69 -31.88 2.69 -10.26
CA SER A 69 -32.94 2.37 -9.31
C SER A 69 -32.41 1.39 -8.26
N ASN A 70 -33.01 1.41 -7.07
CA ASN A 70 -32.73 0.49 -5.96
C ASN A 70 -31.25 0.41 -5.57
N GLN A 71 -30.57 1.55 -5.52
CA GLN A 71 -29.11 1.61 -5.24
C GLN A 71 -28.75 1.00 -3.90
N GLN A 72 -29.56 1.26 -2.87
CA GLN A 72 -29.34 0.73 -1.52
C GLN A 72 -29.29 -0.80 -1.53
N VAL A 73 -30.25 -1.47 -2.19
CA VAL A 73 -30.27 -2.94 -2.30
C VAL A 73 -29.03 -3.45 -3.02
N LYS A 74 -28.58 -2.77 -4.08
CA LYS A 74 -27.38 -3.16 -4.83
C LYS A 74 -26.10 -3.02 -4.00
N TRP A 75 -25.97 -1.94 -3.24
CA TRP A 75 -24.82 -1.73 -2.35
C TRP A 75 -24.81 -2.70 -1.17
N ILE A 76 -25.96 -2.94 -0.55
CA ILE A 76 -26.12 -3.93 0.53
C ILE A 76 -25.79 -5.33 0.00
N ALA A 77 -26.33 -5.72 -1.17
CA ALA A 77 -26.05 -7.02 -1.76
C ALA A 77 -24.56 -7.18 -2.12
N ALA A 78 -23.95 -6.17 -2.74
CA ALA A 78 -22.54 -6.20 -3.13
C ALA A 78 -21.60 -6.25 -1.92
N ALA A 79 -21.77 -5.34 -0.96
CA ALA A 79 -20.95 -5.33 0.25
C ALA A 79 -21.21 -6.57 1.12
N GLY A 80 -22.46 -7.03 1.21
CA GLY A 80 -22.82 -8.25 1.93
C GLY A 80 -22.16 -9.50 1.34
N LEU A 81 -22.15 -9.64 0.01
CA LEU A 81 -21.45 -10.72 -0.68
C LEU A 81 -19.94 -10.65 -0.45
N ILE A 82 -19.32 -9.48 -0.56
CA ILE A 82 -17.89 -9.29 -0.32
C ILE A 82 -17.53 -9.66 1.12
N ILE A 83 -18.30 -9.15 2.09
CA ILE A 83 -18.13 -9.46 3.51
C ILE A 83 -18.23 -10.96 3.74
N LEU A 84 -19.24 -11.62 3.18
CA LEU A 84 -19.44 -13.06 3.30
C LEU A 84 -18.24 -13.85 2.75
N VAL A 85 -17.75 -13.50 1.56
CA VAL A 85 -16.57 -14.15 0.94
C VAL A 85 -15.32 -13.94 1.79
N CYS A 86 -15.09 -12.72 2.30
CA CYS A 86 -13.94 -12.43 3.15
C CYS A 86 -14.02 -13.17 4.50
N SER A 87 -15.21 -13.23 5.10
CA SER A 87 -15.43 -13.97 6.35
C SER A 87 -15.24 -15.47 6.15
N ALA A 88 -15.76 -16.03 5.05
CA ALA A 88 -15.53 -17.43 4.68
C ALA A 88 -14.04 -17.71 4.45
N PHE A 89 -13.31 -16.78 3.82
CA PHE A 89 -11.87 -16.86 3.69
C PHE A 89 -11.17 -16.88 5.05
N ILE A 90 -11.49 -15.96 5.98
CA ILE A 90 -10.91 -15.96 7.33
C ILE A 90 -11.18 -17.28 8.06
N VAL A 91 -12.41 -17.81 7.98
CA VAL A 91 -12.75 -19.11 8.58
C VAL A 91 -11.93 -20.25 7.94
N SER A 92 -11.74 -20.22 6.61
CA SER A 92 -10.92 -21.22 5.91
C SER A 92 -9.44 -21.21 6.31
N GLN A 93 -8.93 -20.08 6.81
CA GLN A 93 -7.56 -19.95 7.33
C GLN A 93 -7.42 -20.40 8.80
N GLY A 94 -8.45 -21.02 9.38
CA GLY A 94 -8.48 -21.42 10.80
C GLY A 94 -9.09 -20.37 11.73
N GLY A 95 -9.76 -19.35 11.18
CA GLY A 95 -10.42 -18.30 11.94
C GLY A 95 -9.55 -17.06 12.18
N LEU A 96 -10.07 -16.12 12.99
CA LEU A 96 -9.46 -14.81 13.20
C LEU A 96 -8.06 -14.90 13.83
N ALA A 97 -7.89 -15.73 14.86
CA ALA A 97 -6.61 -15.86 15.57
C ALA A 97 -5.52 -16.45 14.66
N ALA A 98 -5.86 -17.51 13.91
CA ALA A 98 -4.94 -18.11 12.94
C ALA A 98 -4.58 -17.12 11.83
N GLN A 99 -5.55 -16.35 11.32
CA GLN A 99 -5.29 -15.31 10.33
C GLN A 99 -4.33 -14.23 10.85
N ILE A 100 -4.49 -13.77 12.10
CA ILE A 100 -3.57 -12.80 12.71
C ILE A 100 -2.17 -13.41 12.87
N ALA A 101 -2.07 -14.66 13.33
CA ALA A 101 -0.80 -15.36 13.46
C ALA A 101 -0.08 -15.53 12.10
N ILE A 102 -0.83 -15.86 11.04
CA ILE A 102 -0.31 -15.93 9.67
C ILE A 102 0.25 -14.56 9.23
N MET A 103 -0.43 -13.46 9.56
CA MET A 103 0.05 -12.11 9.21
C MET A 103 1.35 -11.73 9.93
N ARG A 104 1.59 -12.26 11.15
CA ARG A 104 2.86 -12.10 11.88
C ARG A 104 4.02 -12.82 11.18
N GLY A 105 3.77 -13.97 10.55
CA GLY A 105 4.77 -14.73 9.79
C GLY A 105 5.25 -14.08 8.48
N GLY A 106 4.70 -12.93 8.11
CA GLY A 106 5.06 -12.20 6.89
C GLY A 106 3.93 -12.18 5.87
N ARG A 107 3.34 -11.00 5.67
CA ARG A 107 2.22 -10.75 4.75
C ARG A 107 2.48 -11.25 3.32
N SER A 108 3.67 -10.98 2.77
CA SER A 108 3.99 -11.34 1.38
C SER A 108 3.95 -12.85 1.16
N ALA A 109 4.45 -13.60 2.14
CA ALA A 109 4.44 -15.06 2.12
C ALA A 109 3.02 -15.62 2.22
N ALA A 110 2.28 -15.13 3.22
CA ALA A 110 0.91 -15.54 3.51
C ALA A 110 -0.03 -15.36 2.32
N PHE A 111 0.14 -14.28 1.53
CA PHE A 111 -0.75 -13.95 0.42
C PHE A 111 -0.19 -14.29 -0.96
N SER A 112 0.89 -15.06 -1.03
CA SER A 112 1.41 -15.54 -2.31
C SER A 112 0.36 -16.40 -3.02
N GLY A 113 -0.26 -15.85 -4.06
CA GLY A 113 -1.36 -16.51 -4.80
C GLY A 113 -2.78 -16.24 -4.26
N LEU A 114 -2.92 -15.45 -3.18
CA LEU A 114 -4.21 -15.07 -2.58
C LEU A 114 -4.56 -13.59 -2.77
N GLY A 115 -3.86 -12.89 -3.68
CA GLY A 115 -4.01 -11.44 -3.90
C GLY A 115 -5.44 -11.00 -4.24
N GLN A 116 -6.24 -11.85 -4.87
CA GLN A 116 -7.65 -11.59 -5.16
C GLN A 116 -8.48 -11.34 -3.89
N PHE A 117 -8.19 -12.03 -2.78
CA PHE A 117 -8.91 -11.83 -1.52
C PHE A 117 -8.54 -10.49 -0.88
N LEU A 118 -7.27 -10.07 -1.01
CA LEU A 118 -6.82 -8.74 -0.58
C LEU A 118 -7.59 -7.63 -1.29
N VAL A 119 -7.76 -7.76 -2.62
CA VAL A 119 -8.50 -6.76 -3.40
C VAL A 119 -9.99 -6.80 -3.10
N LEU A 120 -10.59 -7.99 -3.00
CA LEU A 120 -11.99 -8.13 -2.63
C LEU A 120 -12.29 -7.49 -1.27
N ALA A 121 -11.42 -7.70 -0.28
CA ALA A 121 -11.60 -7.08 1.04
C ALA A 121 -11.61 -5.54 0.93
N GLY A 122 -10.64 -4.96 0.23
CA GLY A 122 -10.60 -3.51 -0.02
C GLY A 122 -11.79 -2.97 -0.83
N LEU A 123 -12.30 -3.75 -1.79
CA LEU A 123 -13.49 -3.38 -2.57
C LEU A 123 -14.75 -3.26 -1.69
N GLY A 124 -14.86 -4.04 -0.61
CA GLY A 124 -15.99 -3.93 0.31
C GLY A 124 -16.13 -2.53 0.88
N VAL A 125 -15.01 -1.90 1.26
CA VAL A 125 -15.00 -0.52 1.76
C VAL A 125 -15.32 0.47 0.63
N MET A 126 -14.79 0.25 -0.57
CA MET A 126 -15.08 1.11 -1.74
C MET A 126 -16.55 1.09 -2.14
N VAL A 127 -17.24 -0.05 -2.02
CA VAL A 127 -18.70 -0.14 -2.25
C VAL A 127 -19.46 0.75 -1.25
N MET A 128 -19.05 0.74 0.02
CA MET A 128 -19.67 1.59 1.04
C MET A 128 -19.40 3.08 0.79
N LEU A 129 -18.16 3.44 0.45
CA LEU A 129 -17.83 4.83 0.08
C LEU A 129 -18.59 5.30 -1.17
N SER A 130 -18.82 4.39 -2.13
CA SER A 130 -19.66 4.66 -3.30
C SER A 130 -21.12 4.91 -2.89
N TRP A 131 -21.67 4.10 -1.99
CA TRP A 131 -23.01 4.37 -1.43
C TRP A 131 -23.08 5.76 -0.82
N LEU A 132 -22.12 6.12 0.03
CA LEU A 132 -22.04 7.46 0.60
C LEU A 132 -21.99 8.54 -0.49
N ALA A 133 -21.14 8.37 -1.51
CA ALA A 133 -20.96 9.35 -2.58
C ALA A 133 -22.27 9.63 -3.36
N PHE A 134 -23.07 8.59 -3.62
CA PHE A 134 -24.34 8.71 -4.35
C PHE A 134 -25.54 9.13 -3.48
N ASP A 135 -25.54 8.78 -2.19
CA ASP A 135 -26.68 9.00 -1.29
C ASP A 135 -26.23 9.57 0.06
N ARG A 136 -26.45 10.87 0.25
CA ARG A 136 -26.15 11.56 1.53
C ARG A 136 -26.94 10.99 2.71
N SER A 137 -28.09 10.35 2.46
CA SER A 137 -28.88 9.74 3.53
C SER A 137 -28.25 8.47 4.09
N ALA A 138 -27.23 7.91 3.42
CA ALA A 138 -26.47 6.77 3.91
C ALA A 138 -25.93 7.00 5.33
N LEU A 139 -25.49 8.22 5.65
CA LEU A 139 -25.00 8.58 7.00
C LEU A 139 -26.06 8.43 8.11
N ARG A 140 -27.34 8.48 7.75
CA ARG A 140 -28.47 8.30 8.69
C ARG A 140 -28.90 6.84 8.79
N ASN A 141 -28.41 5.97 7.91
CA ASN A 141 -28.79 4.57 7.87
C ASN A 141 -27.88 3.76 8.81
N PRO A 142 -28.39 3.12 9.87
CA PRO A 142 -27.57 2.30 10.76
C PRO A 142 -26.92 1.10 10.05
N LEU A 143 -27.56 0.56 9.00
CA LEU A 143 -27.01 -0.54 8.22
C LEU A 143 -25.75 -0.12 7.46
N PHE A 144 -25.69 1.12 6.97
CA PHE A 144 -24.49 1.66 6.32
C PHE A 144 -23.30 1.61 7.28
N TRP A 145 -23.46 2.10 8.51
CA TRP A 145 -22.40 2.10 9.51
C TRP A 145 -21.99 0.69 9.92
N GLY A 146 -22.95 -0.22 10.14
CA GLY A 146 -22.67 -1.63 10.43
C GLY A 146 -21.84 -2.29 9.33
N MET A 147 -22.25 -2.15 8.07
CA MET A 147 -21.53 -2.73 6.93
C MET A 147 -20.17 -2.09 6.70
N LEU A 148 -20.04 -0.76 6.85
CA LEU A 148 -18.76 -0.07 6.74
C LEU A 148 -17.78 -0.56 7.81
N MET A 149 -18.23 -0.68 9.07
CA MET A 149 -17.39 -1.19 10.16
C MET A 149 -16.93 -2.62 9.89
N VAL A 150 -17.84 -3.51 9.48
CA VAL A 150 -17.48 -4.90 9.15
C VAL A 150 -16.54 -4.96 7.94
N ALA A 151 -16.76 -4.15 6.92
CA ALA A 151 -15.87 -4.08 5.75
C ALA A 151 -14.47 -3.58 6.13
N LEU A 152 -14.36 -2.57 7.00
CA LEU A 152 -13.07 -2.07 7.51
C LEU A 152 -12.34 -3.15 8.31
N VAL A 153 -13.03 -3.82 9.24
CA VAL A 153 -12.46 -4.92 10.02
C VAL A 153 -11.98 -6.04 9.09
N ASN A 154 -12.81 -6.49 8.15
CA ASN A 154 -12.41 -7.51 7.17
C ASN A 154 -11.21 -7.06 6.35
N THR A 155 -11.15 -5.80 5.92
CA THR A 155 -10.01 -5.30 5.15
C THR A 155 -8.72 -5.34 5.98
N VAL A 156 -8.77 -4.96 7.26
CA VAL A 156 -7.60 -5.01 8.14
C VAL A 156 -7.18 -6.45 8.43
N VAL A 157 -8.12 -7.32 8.76
CA VAL A 157 -7.85 -8.72 9.09
C VAL A 157 -7.34 -9.50 7.88
N VAL A 158 -7.90 -9.25 6.69
CA VAL A 158 -7.48 -9.93 5.47
C VAL A 158 -6.19 -9.34 4.93
N SER A 159 -5.97 -8.02 4.98
CA SER A 159 -4.78 -7.42 4.36
C SER A 159 -3.58 -7.25 5.28
N GLY A 160 -3.80 -7.13 6.60
CA GLY A 160 -2.80 -6.71 7.56
C GLY A 160 -2.21 -5.33 7.27
N ALA A 161 -2.84 -4.55 6.37
CA ALA A 161 -2.34 -3.27 5.93
C ALA A 161 -2.97 -2.16 6.78
N ARG A 162 -2.15 -1.40 7.50
CA ARG A 162 -2.59 -0.24 8.29
C ARG A 162 -3.18 0.87 7.43
N SER A 163 -2.56 1.10 6.29
CA SER A 163 -3.02 2.10 5.32
C SER A 163 -4.43 1.78 4.78
N ALA A 164 -4.89 0.53 4.88
CA ALA A 164 -6.22 0.15 4.45
C ALA A 164 -7.35 0.72 5.32
N LEU A 165 -7.06 1.28 6.50
CA LEU A 165 -8.00 2.09 7.26
C LEU A 165 -7.88 3.58 6.93
N ILE A 166 -6.64 4.06 6.80
CA ILE A 166 -6.35 5.49 6.63
C ILE A 166 -6.92 5.98 5.30
N TYR A 167 -6.67 5.26 4.19
CA TYR A 167 -7.13 5.68 2.87
C TYR A 167 -8.66 5.80 2.80
N PRO A 168 -9.46 4.79 3.20
CA PRO A 168 -10.90 4.95 3.25
C PRO A 168 -11.41 6.07 4.15
N LEU A 169 -10.75 6.31 5.28
CA LEU A 169 -11.14 7.40 6.18
C LEU A 169 -10.92 8.77 5.52
N VAL A 170 -9.78 8.96 4.85
CA VAL A 170 -9.51 10.16 4.06
C VAL A 170 -10.54 10.32 2.94
N MET A 171 -10.82 9.25 2.18
CA MET A 171 -11.83 9.28 1.13
C MET A 171 -13.23 9.59 1.66
N PHE A 172 -13.62 8.98 2.79
CA PHE A 172 -14.87 9.27 3.49
C PHE A 172 -14.99 10.75 3.83
N MET A 173 -13.94 11.34 4.42
CA MET A 173 -13.90 12.77 4.77
C MET A 173 -14.00 13.66 3.53
N MET A 174 -13.27 13.33 2.45
CA MET A 174 -13.32 14.06 1.20
C MET A 174 -14.73 14.03 0.59
N ILE A 175 -15.36 12.85 0.51
CA ILE A 175 -16.73 12.70 0.03
C ILE A 175 -17.69 13.54 0.87
N TRP A 176 -17.55 13.48 2.20
CA TRP A 176 -18.38 14.26 3.11
C TRP A 176 -18.19 15.77 2.96
N TRP A 177 -16.95 16.26 2.80
CA TRP A 177 -16.67 17.67 2.53
C TRP A 177 -17.23 18.13 1.19
N MET A 178 -17.09 17.33 0.13
CA MET A 178 -17.68 17.63 -1.18
C MET A 178 -19.20 17.69 -1.11
N GLN A 179 -19.84 16.84 -0.29
CA GLN A 179 -21.28 16.86 -0.11
C GLN A 179 -21.76 18.04 0.74
N THR A 180 -21.04 18.40 1.78
CA THR A 180 -21.45 19.49 2.69
C THR A 180 -20.98 20.87 2.22
N GLY A 181 -20.01 20.94 1.31
CA GLY A 181 -19.35 22.17 0.88
C GLY A 181 -18.54 22.85 1.98
N ARG A 182 -18.24 22.15 3.09
CA ARG A 182 -17.57 22.73 4.26
C ARG A 182 -16.50 21.79 4.79
N ALA A 183 -15.25 22.24 4.79
CA ALA A 183 -14.16 21.55 5.48
C ALA A 183 -14.30 21.76 6.99
N ARG A 184 -14.65 20.70 7.73
CA ARG A 184 -14.64 20.73 9.20
C ARG A 184 -13.33 20.16 9.72
N ILE A 185 -12.36 21.05 9.95
CA ILE A 185 -11.01 20.69 10.40
C ILE A 185 -11.03 19.86 11.69
N GLY A 186 -11.93 20.16 12.63
CA GLY A 186 -12.05 19.39 13.88
C GLY A 186 -12.37 17.90 13.66
N VAL A 187 -13.18 17.57 12.65
CA VAL A 187 -13.48 16.16 12.32
C VAL A 187 -12.24 15.48 11.72
N ALA A 188 -11.48 16.19 10.88
CA ALA A 188 -10.24 15.67 10.33
C ALA A 188 -9.16 15.46 11.41
N ALA A 189 -9.06 16.36 12.38
CA ALA A 189 -8.16 16.19 13.52
C ALA A 189 -8.51 14.94 14.34
N ILE A 190 -9.79 14.72 14.63
CA ILE A 190 -10.26 13.50 15.34
C ILE A 190 -9.93 12.25 14.52
N ALA A 191 -10.23 12.27 13.22
CA ALA A 191 -9.92 11.17 12.30
C ALA A 191 -8.41 10.85 12.25
N ALA A 192 -7.56 11.88 12.25
CA ALA A 192 -6.10 11.73 12.30
C ALA A 192 -5.64 11.10 13.62
N VAL A 193 -6.15 11.57 14.75
CA VAL A 193 -5.84 11.00 16.08
C VAL A 193 -6.27 9.53 16.15
N VAL A 194 -7.50 9.21 15.72
CA VAL A 194 -8.00 7.83 15.66
C VAL A 194 -7.11 6.97 14.76
N SER A 195 -6.71 7.48 13.59
CA SER A 195 -5.82 6.77 12.68
C SER A 195 -4.46 6.47 13.30
N LEU A 196 -3.90 7.40 14.09
CA LEU A 196 -2.64 7.21 14.80
C LEU A 196 -2.74 6.07 15.81
N PHE A 197 -3.83 6.01 16.60
CA PHE A 197 -4.07 4.91 17.54
C PHE A 197 -4.18 3.56 16.83
N PHE A 198 -4.96 3.48 15.75
CA PHE A 198 -5.08 2.25 14.96
C PHE A 198 -3.75 1.85 14.32
N PHE A 199 -2.95 2.83 13.88
CA PHE A 199 -1.63 2.58 13.31
C PHE A 199 -0.69 1.95 14.33
N GLY A 200 -0.66 2.48 15.56
CA GLY A 200 0.14 1.94 16.67
C GLY A 200 -0.31 0.55 17.10
N LEU A 201 -1.61 0.37 17.32
CA LEU A 201 -2.18 -0.92 17.72
C LEU A 201 -1.87 -2.02 16.69
N ALA A 202 -2.06 -1.73 15.40
CA ALA A 202 -1.75 -2.67 14.34
C ALA A 202 -0.23 -2.88 14.15
N GLY A 203 0.61 -1.93 14.57
CA GLY A 203 2.06 -2.09 14.66
C GLY A 203 2.43 -3.15 15.70
N ILE A 204 1.90 -3.02 16.92
CA ILE A 204 2.14 -3.98 18.03
C ILE A 204 1.64 -5.38 17.69
N ILE A 205 0.45 -5.50 17.09
CA ILE A 205 -0.08 -6.79 16.64
C ILE A 205 0.91 -7.53 15.71
N ARG A 206 1.73 -6.77 14.97
CA ARG A 206 2.66 -7.29 13.98
C ARG A 206 4.08 -7.50 14.52
N GLN A 207 4.54 -6.75 15.51
CA GLN A 207 5.94 -6.77 15.98
C GLN A 207 6.35 -8.08 16.69
N ASP A 208 5.39 -8.90 17.11
CA ASP A 208 5.64 -10.20 17.74
C ASP A 208 5.92 -11.30 16.70
N TYR A 209 7.02 -11.14 15.97
CA TYR A 209 7.44 -12.05 14.90
C TYR A 209 7.83 -13.42 15.47
N GLY A 210 7.02 -14.45 15.18
CA GLY A 210 7.31 -15.85 15.53
C GLY A 210 6.46 -16.42 16.67
N ALA A 211 5.67 -15.61 17.38
CA ALA A 211 4.69 -16.11 18.34
C ALA A 211 3.50 -16.74 17.63
N THR A 212 3.14 -17.96 18.04
CA THR A 212 1.97 -18.70 17.53
C THR A 212 0.66 -18.24 18.16
N ASP A 213 0.73 -17.66 19.37
CA ASP A 213 -0.43 -17.21 20.13
C ASP A 213 -0.59 -15.70 20.04
N VAL A 214 -1.85 -15.27 19.88
CA VAL A 214 -2.21 -13.84 19.85
C VAL A 214 -2.44 -13.38 21.29
N ASP A 215 -1.54 -12.54 21.80
CA ASP A 215 -1.76 -11.85 23.07
C ASP A 215 -2.85 -10.77 22.90
N TRP A 216 -4.05 -11.04 23.41
CA TRP A 216 -5.17 -10.10 23.35
C TRP A 216 -5.07 -8.97 24.39
N SER A 217 -4.14 -9.04 25.34
CA SER A 217 -3.93 -7.99 26.34
C SER A 217 -3.48 -6.66 25.69
N ILE A 218 -2.94 -6.71 24.48
CA ILE A 218 -2.56 -5.53 23.69
C ILE A 218 -3.77 -4.66 23.33
N LEU A 219 -5.00 -5.19 23.40
CA LEU A 219 -6.23 -4.43 23.18
C LEU A 219 -6.71 -3.68 24.43
N ASP A 220 -6.04 -3.84 25.57
CA ASP A 220 -6.39 -3.14 26.80
C ASP A 220 -6.19 -1.63 26.62
N PRO A 221 -7.24 -0.80 26.73
CA PRO A 221 -7.14 0.65 26.61
C PRO A 221 -6.17 1.30 27.60
N THR A 222 -5.85 0.64 28.72
CA THR A 222 -4.86 1.13 29.69
C THR A 222 -3.45 1.18 29.10
N ARG A 223 -3.16 0.41 28.04
CA ARG A 223 -1.89 0.38 27.31
C ARG A 223 -1.82 1.37 26.13
N ALA A 224 -2.77 2.30 26.02
CA ALA A 224 -2.83 3.25 24.91
C ALA A 224 -1.53 4.08 24.72
N ALA A 225 -0.80 4.35 25.81
CA ALA A 225 0.50 5.04 25.73
C ALA A 225 1.54 4.21 24.96
N GLU A 226 1.54 2.89 25.14
CA GLU A 226 2.45 1.98 24.41
C GLU A 226 2.12 1.96 22.91
N TRP A 227 0.84 2.08 22.54
CA TRP A 227 0.44 2.13 21.13
C TRP A 227 0.97 3.39 20.45
N ILE A 228 0.96 4.53 21.15
CA ILE A 228 1.51 5.79 20.64
C ILE A 228 3.02 5.68 20.47
N GLU A 229 3.73 5.14 21.46
CA GLU A 229 5.18 4.99 21.36
C GLU A 229 5.57 4.01 20.25
N ALA A 230 4.89 2.87 20.13
CA ALA A 230 5.12 1.93 19.03
C ALA A 230 4.82 2.57 17.65
N ALA A 231 3.78 3.41 17.54
CA ALA A 231 3.51 4.16 16.32
C ALA A 231 4.64 5.13 15.98
N ARG A 232 5.20 5.80 16.99
CA ARG A 232 6.31 6.75 16.86
C ARG A 232 7.61 6.05 16.47
N GLU A 233 8.02 5.01 17.20
CA GLU A 233 9.20 4.21 16.89
C GLU A 233 9.12 3.65 15.46
N GLU A 234 7.94 3.19 15.04
CA GLU A 234 7.76 2.69 13.69
C GLU A 234 7.77 3.80 12.62
N ALA A 235 7.23 4.98 12.93
CA ALA A 235 7.32 6.14 12.04
C ALA A 235 8.77 6.62 11.90
N GLU A 236 9.53 6.66 13.00
CA GLU A 236 10.96 6.99 13.00
C GLU A 236 11.77 5.93 12.23
N TRP A 237 11.51 4.64 12.46
CA TRP A 237 12.11 3.56 11.68
C TRP A 237 11.84 3.76 10.18
N ARG A 238 10.57 3.87 9.76
CA ARG A 238 10.24 4.01 8.34
C ARG A 238 10.73 5.31 7.71
N GLY A 239 10.81 6.40 8.48
CA GLY A 239 11.41 7.65 8.03
C GLY A 239 12.90 7.51 7.74
N ASN A 240 13.57 6.58 8.43
CA ASN A 240 14.99 6.27 8.25
C ASN A 240 15.26 5.20 7.17
N GLU A 241 14.25 4.42 6.78
CA GLU A 241 14.31 3.54 5.61
C GLU A 241 14.31 4.43 4.36
N GLU A 242 15.51 4.79 3.89
CA GLU A 242 15.74 5.53 2.65
C GLU A 242 15.42 4.66 1.42
N SER A 243 14.19 4.17 1.34
CA SER A 243 13.73 3.14 0.42
C SER A 243 13.91 3.53 -1.04
N ASP A 244 13.54 4.76 -1.37
CA ASP A 244 13.68 5.31 -2.71
C ASP A 244 15.14 5.55 -3.08
N LEU A 245 15.96 5.94 -2.11
CA LEU A 245 17.40 6.09 -2.32
C LEU A 245 18.07 4.75 -2.58
N ALA A 246 17.65 3.70 -1.86
CA ALA A 246 18.16 2.35 -2.06
C ALA A 246 17.80 1.84 -3.46
N ALA A 247 16.55 2.05 -3.88
CA ALA A 247 16.10 1.72 -5.22
C ALA A 247 16.80 2.53 -6.32
N PHE A 248 17.08 3.81 -6.06
CA PHE A 248 17.77 4.69 -7.00
C PHE A 248 19.25 4.35 -7.15
N ALA A 249 19.97 4.17 -6.03
CA ALA A 249 21.39 3.82 -6.02
C ALA A 249 21.63 2.41 -6.58
N GLY A 250 20.74 1.46 -6.24
CA GLY A 250 20.88 0.08 -6.71
C GLY A 250 20.61 -0.14 -8.20
N VAL A 251 20.13 0.86 -8.95
CA VAL A 251 19.90 0.72 -10.39
C VAL A 251 21.21 0.43 -11.14
N ASP A 252 22.31 1.08 -10.75
CA ASP A 252 23.58 0.95 -11.47
C ASP A 252 24.23 -0.42 -11.23
N ASP A 253 24.09 -0.97 -10.02
CA ASP A 253 24.65 -2.27 -9.65
C ASP A 253 23.76 -3.44 -10.12
N ALA A 254 22.45 -3.34 -9.92
CA ALA A 254 21.52 -4.44 -10.20
C ALA A 254 20.98 -4.44 -11.64
N GLY A 255 21.11 -3.31 -12.34
CA GLY A 255 20.52 -3.10 -13.65
C GLY A 255 19.03 -2.77 -13.60
N LEU A 256 18.45 -2.61 -14.81
CA LEU A 256 17.07 -2.20 -14.99
C LEU A 256 16.08 -3.36 -14.83
N LEU A 257 14.90 -3.05 -14.27
CA LEU A 257 13.78 -3.98 -14.15
C LEU A 257 13.06 -4.23 -15.48
N MET A 258 13.28 -3.39 -16.51
CA MET A 258 12.76 -3.56 -17.87
C MET A 258 11.24 -3.79 -17.95
N GLY A 259 10.47 -3.09 -17.12
CA GLY A 259 9.01 -3.17 -17.10
C GLY A 259 8.43 -4.31 -16.27
N ARG A 260 9.26 -5.11 -15.58
CA ARG A 260 8.81 -6.24 -14.75
C ARG A 260 7.77 -5.82 -13.72
N THR A 261 7.95 -4.68 -13.05
CA THR A 261 7.02 -4.27 -11.98
C THR A 261 5.66 -3.84 -12.55
N TYR A 262 5.66 -3.13 -13.69
CA TYR A 262 4.44 -2.78 -14.41
C TYR A 262 3.70 -4.01 -14.96
N LEU A 263 4.43 -4.98 -15.51
CA LEU A 263 3.86 -6.26 -15.93
C LEU A 263 3.28 -7.03 -14.73
N GLY A 264 3.97 -7.01 -13.59
CA GLY A 264 3.49 -7.59 -12.33
C GLY A 264 2.17 -6.95 -11.87
N ALA A 265 2.06 -5.63 -11.97
CA ALA A 265 0.83 -4.89 -11.66
C ALA A 265 -0.30 -5.25 -12.63
N ALA A 266 -0.04 -5.32 -13.93
CA ALA A 266 -1.04 -5.72 -14.93
C ALA A 266 -1.48 -7.19 -14.76
N ALA A 267 -0.54 -8.07 -14.43
CA ALA A 267 -0.77 -9.49 -14.15
C ALA A 267 -1.21 -9.78 -12.71
N PHE A 268 -1.58 -8.75 -11.94
CA PHE A 268 -1.98 -8.90 -10.54
C PHE A 268 -3.08 -9.96 -10.37
N TRP A 269 -4.07 -9.93 -11.26
CA TRP A 269 -5.25 -10.82 -11.26
C TRP A 269 -4.97 -12.27 -11.65
N ILE A 270 -3.80 -12.56 -12.22
CA ILE A 270 -3.43 -13.92 -12.64
C ILE A 270 -2.86 -14.64 -11.40
N PRO A 271 -3.51 -15.70 -10.87
CA PRO A 271 -2.99 -16.41 -9.70
C PRO A 271 -1.62 -17.02 -9.98
N ARG A 272 -0.75 -17.08 -8.96
CA ARG A 272 0.57 -17.73 -9.08
C ARG A 272 0.48 -19.23 -9.38
N ALA A 273 -0.65 -19.88 -9.09
CA ALA A 273 -0.88 -21.26 -9.51
C ALA A 273 -0.93 -21.42 -11.04
N ILE A 274 -1.31 -20.37 -11.78
CA ILE A 274 -1.36 -20.36 -13.25
C ILE A 274 -0.04 -19.83 -13.81
N TRP A 275 0.53 -18.79 -13.19
CA TRP A 275 1.81 -18.22 -13.58
C TRP A 275 2.74 -18.07 -12.36
N PRO A 276 3.50 -19.13 -12.01
CA PRO A 276 4.35 -19.16 -10.82
C PRO A 276 5.38 -18.02 -10.81
N ASP A 277 6.04 -17.83 -11.94
CA ASP A 277 7.16 -16.89 -12.12
C ASP A 277 6.70 -15.49 -12.52
N LYS A 278 5.42 -15.14 -12.31
CA LYS A 278 4.93 -13.81 -12.64
C LYS A 278 5.75 -12.74 -11.90
N PRO A 279 6.13 -11.63 -12.57
CA PRO A 279 6.89 -10.57 -11.93
C PRO A 279 6.21 -10.05 -10.66
N ARG A 280 7.03 -9.56 -9.72
CA ARG A 280 6.57 -8.96 -8.47
C ARG A 280 6.43 -7.44 -8.60
N SER A 281 5.81 -6.82 -7.61
CA SER A 281 5.74 -5.37 -7.48
C SER A 281 7.11 -4.78 -7.11
N ALA A 282 7.29 -3.47 -7.35
CA ALA A 282 8.55 -2.77 -7.10
C ALA A 282 9.04 -2.88 -5.66
N ASP A 283 8.12 -2.93 -4.70
CA ASP A 283 8.44 -3.09 -3.28
C ASP A 283 9.16 -4.42 -2.96
N SER A 284 8.76 -5.49 -3.64
CA SER A 284 9.37 -6.81 -3.51
C SER A 284 10.76 -6.84 -4.13
N TYR A 285 10.92 -6.21 -5.31
CA TYR A 285 12.23 -6.06 -5.94
C TYR A 285 13.16 -5.20 -5.09
N ASN A 286 12.67 -4.10 -4.51
CA ASN A 286 13.50 -3.22 -3.70
C ASN A 286 14.08 -3.94 -2.49
N MET A 287 13.23 -4.66 -1.75
CA MET A 287 13.74 -5.46 -0.64
C MET A 287 14.73 -6.52 -1.11
N TYR A 288 14.39 -7.27 -2.16
CA TYR A 288 15.20 -8.40 -2.63
C TYR A 288 16.57 -7.97 -3.17
N VAL A 289 16.58 -6.92 -3.98
CA VAL A 289 17.78 -6.45 -4.67
C VAL A 289 18.56 -5.49 -3.78
N ASN A 290 17.93 -4.42 -3.30
CA ASN A 290 18.66 -3.30 -2.72
C ASN A 290 18.87 -3.42 -1.21
N PHE A 291 18.08 -4.25 -0.52
CA PHE A 291 18.24 -4.50 0.91
C PHE A 291 18.86 -5.86 1.22
N VAL A 292 18.55 -6.90 0.44
CA VAL A 292 19.15 -8.23 0.62
C VAL A 292 20.41 -8.44 -0.24
N GLY A 293 20.57 -7.70 -1.35
CA GLY A 293 21.73 -7.81 -2.24
C GLY A 293 21.65 -8.99 -3.22
N ARG A 294 20.44 -9.36 -3.67
CA ARG A 294 20.22 -10.44 -4.64
C ARG A 294 20.11 -9.91 -6.07
N GLU A 295 20.37 -10.77 -7.05
CA GLU A 295 20.31 -10.39 -8.46
C GLU A 295 18.87 -10.39 -9.00
N ILE A 296 18.62 -9.58 -10.04
CA ILE A 296 17.34 -9.58 -10.74
C ILE A 296 17.20 -10.89 -11.52
N GLY A 297 16.34 -11.80 -11.04
CA GLY A 297 16.03 -13.05 -11.74
C GLY A 297 16.31 -14.30 -10.91
N ASP A 298 17.01 -14.16 -9.79
CA ASP A 298 17.12 -15.22 -8.79
C ASP A 298 15.73 -15.62 -8.26
N GLU A 299 15.61 -16.86 -7.80
CA GLU A 299 14.35 -17.35 -7.23
C GLU A 299 13.94 -16.49 -6.03
N PHE A 300 12.77 -15.84 -6.17
CA PHE A 300 12.19 -15.04 -5.10
C PHE A 300 11.73 -15.96 -3.96
N GLU A 301 12.57 -16.11 -2.94
CA GLU A 301 12.14 -16.74 -1.70
C GLU A 301 10.94 -15.98 -1.12
N VAL A 302 9.87 -16.73 -0.89
CA VAL A 302 8.53 -16.23 -0.57
C VAL A 302 8.47 -15.49 0.78
N ARG A 303 9.52 -15.55 1.60
CA ARG A 303 9.54 -15.07 3.00
C ARG A 303 9.82 -13.58 3.16
N ILE A 304 10.18 -12.88 2.10
CA ILE A 304 10.66 -11.50 2.18
C ILE A 304 9.47 -10.51 2.10
N TRP A 305 9.45 -9.51 2.98
CA TRP A 305 8.46 -8.40 2.93
C TRP A 305 8.84 -7.37 1.86
N GLY A 306 7.89 -6.58 1.36
CA GLY A 306 8.20 -5.49 0.42
C GLY A 306 8.64 -4.21 1.15
N ILE A 307 9.57 -3.46 0.57
CA ILE A 307 9.93 -2.10 1.01
C ILE A 307 9.48 -1.12 -0.09
N PRO A 308 8.52 -0.23 0.19
CA PRO A 308 7.79 0.53 -0.83
C PRO A 308 8.71 1.47 -1.62
N VAL A 309 8.55 1.51 -2.94
CA VAL A 309 9.28 2.44 -3.83
C VAL A 309 8.30 3.48 -4.37
N GLY A 310 8.73 4.74 -4.41
CA GLY A 310 8.02 5.84 -5.06
C GLY A 310 7.87 5.62 -6.56
N ALA A 311 6.81 6.15 -7.16
CA ALA A 311 6.51 5.93 -8.58
C ALA A 311 7.60 6.49 -9.51
N GLU A 312 8.26 7.57 -9.09
CA GLU A 312 9.37 8.23 -9.76
C GLU A 312 10.57 7.28 -9.88
N VAL A 313 10.95 6.67 -8.76
CA VAL A 313 12.08 5.73 -8.71
C VAL A 313 11.72 4.43 -9.37
N GLU A 314 10.49 3.92 -9.24
CA GLU A 314 10.05 2.74 -9.97
C GLU A 314 10.15 2.95 -11.48
N ALA A 315 9.72 4.11 -12.00
CA ALA A 315 9.83 4.44 -13.41
C ALA A 315 11.29 4.53 -13.87
N PHE A 316 12.15 5.15 -13.05
CA PHE A 316 13.59 5.23 -13.30
C PHE A 316 14.25 3.85 -13.25
N TRP A 317 13.92 2.99 -12.30
CA TRP A 317 14.51 1.67 -12.18
C TRP A 317 14.05 0.72 -13.29
N ASN A 318 12.86 0.92 -13.86
CA ASN A 318 12.42 0.11 -15.00
C ASN A 318 13.06 0.55 -16.32
N PHE A 319 13.20 1.86 -16.58
CA PHE A 319 13.60 2.36 -17.91
C PHE A 319 14.47 3.64 -17.89
N HIS A 320 15.18 3.93 -16.80
CA HIS A 320 15.91 5.18 -16.54
C HIS A 320 15.05 6.44 -16.77
N LEU A 321 15.70 7.58 -17.07
CA LEU A 321 15.03 8.86 -17.37
C LEU A 321 13.94 8.77 -18.45
N PRO A 322 14.10 7.99 -19.55
CA PRO A 322 13.01 7.79 -20.51
C PRO A 322 11.73 7.22 -19.88
N GLY A 323 11.86 6.31 -18.92
CA GLY A 323 10.74 5.75 -18.15
C GLY A 323 9.99 6.81 -17.37
N VAL A 324 10.72 7.66 -16.65
CA VAL A 324 10.16 8.78 -15.88
C VAL A 324 9.37 9.71 -16.80
N VAL A 325 9.95 10.09 -17.96
CA VAL A 325 9.26 10.93 -18.94
C VAL A 325 7.97 10.26 -19.41
N LEU A 326 8.04 9.01 -19.85
CA LEU A 326 6.90 8.29 -20.42
C LEU A 326 5.77 8.12 -19.41
N ILE A 327 6.08 7.57 -18.23
CA ILE A 327 5.11 7.23 -17.18
C ILE A 327 4.44 8.50 -16.65
N PHE A 328 5.21 9.52 -16.26
CA PHE A 328 4.66 10.73 -15.67
C PHE A 328 3.95 11.60 -16.71
N PHE A 329 4.34 11.54 -17.98
CA PHE A 329 3.59 12.17 -19.06
C PHE A 329 2.21 11.54 -19.21
N PHE A 330 2.12 10.21 -19.28
CA PHE A 330 0.82 9.53 -19.36
C PHE A 330 -0.03 9.78 -18.11
N LEU A 331 0.58 9.79 -16.93
CA LEU A 331 -0.13 10.08 -15.68
C LEU A 331 -0.71 11.51 -15.66
N GLY A 332 0.08 12.51 -16.07
CA GLY A 332 -0.37 13.90 -16.17
C GLY A 332 -1.49 14.08 -17.21
N ALA A 333 -1.34 13.45 -18.39
CA ALA A 333 -2.37 13.47 -19.42
C ALA A 333 -3.66 12.76 -18.98
N PHE A 334 -3.54 11.65 -18.26
CA PHE A 334 -4.68 10.92 -17.69
C PHE A 334 -5.41 11.74 -16.63
N HIS A 335 -4.69 12.38 -15.70
CA HIS A 335 -5.31 13.27 -14.71
C HIS A 335 -5.97 14.50 -15.36
N ARG A 336 -5.40 15.04 -16.45
CA ARG A 336 -6.07 16.07 -17.23
C ARG A 336 -7.38 15.56 -17.82
N TRP A 337 -7.38 14.35 -18.38
CA TRP A 337 -8.59 13.73 -18.91
C TRP A 337 -9.65 13.53 -17.82
N LEU A 338 -9.26 13.08 -16.63
CA LEU A 338 -10.15 12.96 -15.47
C LEU A 338 -10.71 14.30 -14.98
N ALA A 339 -9.89 15.35 -14.94
CA ALA A 339 -10.34 16.68 -14.52
C ALA A 339 -11.35 17.32 -15.48
N ASN A 340 -11.44 16.82 -16.71
CA ASN A 340 -12.42 17.26 -17.71
C ASN A 340 -13.70 16.38 -17.74
N LEU A 341 -13.77 15.27 -16.97
CA LEU A 341 -14.98 14.44 -16.80
C LEU A 341 -16.06 15.16 -15.99
#